data_AF-A0A2E5BNI9-F1
#
_entry.id   AF-A0A2E5BNI9-F1
#
_cell.length_a   1.000
_cell.length_b   1.000
_cell.length_c   1.000
_cell.angle_alpha   90.00
_cell.angle_beta   90.00
_cell.angle_gamma   90.00
#
_symmetry.space_group_name_H-M   'P 1'
#
loop_
_entity.id
_entity.type
_entity.pdbx_description
1 polymer ?
#
loop_
_entity_poly.entity_id
_entity_poly.type
_entity_poly.pdbx_seq_one_letter_code
_entity_poly.pdbx_strand_id
1 'polypeptide(L)'
;MSENTFPLTKADLDSAFNDGHFATLFQPKLSLIDGRTLGVETYIRWHHPEMGTLLPGEFLAFVSEQRRMSDLTDLVLHEAARAASLWRSERRHWSVAVNLSGEDLEQPSLVDHLSDLFIAYAIPAEALAIDISESALTHENERRFHALETLRQAGIHIALDTSGIDLLPAERISARYFSELKIGGASLIKFSRSVAQAGKGLIAQRLDAAARHGLTVTATRVEDIHTVKPLADMGFSAVQGSFFRHPDTIEGLKSWSSDWLIPVLTDERPARTDTIARARATLADPDLLLFPEEELADPQPAKTAAEETPSEAEDATPAISPALPPNRPKRGRPCATRQTDDRKQIFFS
;
A
#
# COMPACT_ATOMS: atom_id res chain seq x y z
N MET A 1 15.34 24.96 15.55
CA MET A 1 13.89 24.67 15.56
C MET A 1 13.77 23.24 16.04
N SER A 2 13.02 23.02 17.10
CA SER A 2 12.98 21.81 17.92
C SER A 2 12.52 20.58 17.13
N GLU A 3 13.46 19.68 16.82
CA GLU A 3 13.20 18.31 16.35
C GLU A 3 12.71 17.47 17.54
N ASN A 4 11.40 17.49 17.78
CA ASN A 4 10.75 16.48 18.62
C ASN A 4 10.33 15.32 17.71
N THR A 5 11.31 14.59 17.17
CA THR A 5 11.06 13.33 16.46
C THR A 5 11.10 12.23 17.52
N PHE A 6 9.94 11.86 18.04
CA PHE A 6 9.84 10.67 18.88
C PHE A 6 10.21 9.45 18.01
N PRO A 7 11.27 8.69 18.31
CA PRO A 7 11.59 7.50 17.55
C PRO A 7 10.53 6.43 17.81
N LEU A 8 9.99 5.83 16.74
CA LEU A 8 9.09 4.69 16.84
C LEU A 8 9.73 3.58 17.68
N THR A 9 8.94 3.00 18.58
CA THR A 9 9.38 1.92 19.47
C THR A 9 8.65 0.62 19.16
N LYS A 10 9.20 -0.49 19.66
CA LYS A 10 8.56 -1.80 19.53
C LYS A 10 7.19 -1.82 20.24
N ALA A 11 7.06 -1.11 21.36
CA ALA A 11 5.81 -1.01 22.09
C ALA A 11 4.73 -0.28 21.26
N ASP A 12 5.11 0.77 20.53
CA ASP A 12 4.20 1.46 19.61
C ASP A 12 3.71 0.51 18.51
N LEU A 13 4.61 -0.29 17.94
CA LEU A 13 4.27 -1.25 16.89
C LEU A 13 3.37 -2.38 17.43
N ASP A 14 3.69 -2.92 18.62
CA ASP A 14 2.89 -3.96 19.25
C ASP A 14 1.47 -3.43 19.58
N SER A 15 1.36 -2.21 20.12
CA SER A 15 0.06 -1.53 20.32
C SER A 15 -0.66 -1.33 18.98
N ALA A 16 0.03 -0.89 17.92
CA ALA A 16 -0.60 -0.65 16.64
C ALA A 16 -1.26 -1.89 16.03
N PHE A 17 -0.63 -3.06 16.19
CA PHE A 17 -1.22 -4.34 15.78
C PHE A 17 -2.38 -4.80 16.68
N ASN A 18 -2.30 -4.58 18.00
CA ASN A 18 -3.30 -5.06 18.95
C ASN A 18 -4.54 -4.15 19.03
N ASP A 19 -4.34 -2.85 18.94
CA ASP A 19 -5.36 -1.82 19.19
C ASP A 19 -5.96 -1.27 17.89
N GLY A 20 -5.52 -1.75 16.73
CA GLY A 20 -6.08 -1.37 15.43
C GLY A 20 -5.69 0.03 14.97
N HIS A 21 -4.45 0.45 15.20
CA HIS A 21 -3.96 1.78 14.79
C HIS A 21 -3.54 1.85 13.30
N PHE A 22 -3.57 0.73 12.59
CA PHE A 22 -3.36 0.70 11.15
C PHE A 22 -4.68 0.86 10.40
N ALA A 23 -4.72 1.76 9.43
CA ALA A 23 -5.86 1.98 8.56
C ALA A 23 -5.48 1.77 7.10
N THR A 24 -6.31 1.04 6.37
CA THR A 24 -6.17 0.82 4.93
C THR A 24 -7.07 1.79 4.18
N LEU A 25 -6.45 2.61 3.33
CA LEU A 25 -7.12 3.47 2.37
C LEU A 25 -7.06 2.84 0.96
N PHE A 26 -7.91 3.32 0.06
CA PHE A 26 -8.13 2.75 -1.25
C PHE A 26 -8.11 3.84 -2.31
N GLN A 27 -7.29 3.68 -3.36
CA GLN A 27 -7.24 4.62 -4.48
C GLN A 27 -7.80 3.97 -5.75
N PRO A 28 -8.85 4.54 -6.39
CA PRO A 28 -9.39 4.04 -7.64
C PRO A 28 -8.39 4.00 -8.81
N LYS A 29 -8.39 2.87 -9.52
CA LYS A 29 -7.75 2.66 -10.83
C LYS A 29 -8.81 2.68 -11.92
N LEU A 30 -8.62 3.53 -12.92
CA LEU A 30 -9.61 3.79 -13.98
C LEU A 30 -9.15 3.26 -15.33
N SER A 31 -10.09 2.70 -16.09
CA SER A 31 -9.91 2.29 -17.47
C SER A 31 -9.82 3.51 -18.38
N LEU A 32 -8.80 3.56 -19.23
CA LEU A 32 -8.70 4.55 -20.31
C LEU A 32 -9.48 4.12 -21.57
N ILE A 33 -10.05 2.91 -21.58
CA ILE A 33 -10.80 2.37 -22.72
C ILE A 33 -12.28 2.72 -22.60
N ASP A 34 -12.88 2.51 -21.43
CA ASP A 34 -14.31 2.66 -21.19
C ASP A 34 -14.64 3.56 -19.98
N GLY A 35 -13.63 4.19 -19.37
CA GLY A 35 -13.79 5.16 -18.28
C GLY A 35 -14.26 4.56 -16.95
N ARG A 36 -14.43 3.24 -16.86
CA ARG A 36 -14.92 2.57 -15.66
C ARG A 36 -13.82 2.43 -14.61
N THR A 37 -14.24 2.33 -13.35
CA THR A 37 -13.33 1.93 -12.27
C THR A 37 -13.07 0.42 -12.38
N LEU A 38 -11.81 0.05 -12.58
CA LEU A 38 -11.35 -1.34 -12.71
C LEU A 38 -11.11 -1.97 -11.34
N GLY A 39 -10.65 -1.17 -10.39
CA GLY A 39 -10.22 -1.64 -9.09
C GLY A 39 -9.76 -0.49 -8.22
N VAL A 40 -9.17 -0.84 -7.09
CA VAL A 40 -8.49 0.08 -6.19
C VAL A 40 -7.14 -0.50 -5.78
N GLU A 41 -6.18 0.35 -5.43
CA GLU A 41 -4.95 -0.05 -4.74
C GLU A 41 -5.04 0.32 -3.26
N THR A 42 -4.50 -0.53 -2.39
CA THR A 42 -4.46 -0.30 -0.94
C THR A 42 -3.28 0.57 -0.52
N TYR A 43 -3.53 1.48 0.41
CA TYR A 43 -2.58 2.43 0.97
C TYR A 43 -2.65 2.38 2.49
N ILE A 44 -1.60 1.92 3.14
CA ILE A 44 -1.58 1.80 4.61
C ILE A 44 -1.28 3.15 5.27
N ARG A 45 -1.92 3.43 6.39
CA ARG A 45 -1.66 4.56 7.28
C ARG A 45 -1.52 4.04 8.70
N TRP A 46 -0.66 4.66 9.48
CA TRP A 46 -0.55 4.39 10.91
C TRP A 46 -1.02 5.60 11.70
N HIS A 47 -2.18 5.50 12.34
CA HIS A 47 -2.69 6.51 13.27
C HIS A 47 -2.01 6.37 14.63
N HIS A 48 -0.85 6.99 14.78
CA HIS A 48 -0.09 6.96 16.02
C HIS A 48 -0.72 7.89 17.07
N PRO A 49 -0.95 7.44 18.32
CA PRO A 49 -1.60 8.25 19.36
C PRO A 49 -0.92 9.61 19.62
N GLU A 50 0.42 9.64 19.58
CA GLU A 50 1.19 10.86 19.87
C GLU A 50 1.67 11.62 18.62
N MET A 51 1.84 10.92 17.49
CA MET A 51 2.48 11.48 16.28
C MET A 51 1.47 11.76 15.17
N GLY A 52 0.19 11.43 15.40
CA GLY A 52 -0.86 11.55 14.39
C GLY A 52 -0.71 10.52 13.28
N THR A 53 -1.23 10.84 12.10
CA THR A 53 -1.22 9.93 10.95
C THR A 53 0.15 9.90 10.28
N LEU A 54 0.83 8.76 10.39
CA LEU A 54 2.08 8.46 9.71
C LEU A 54 1.82 7.81 8.35
N LEU A 55 2.57 8.26 7.35
CA LEU A 55 2.62 7.71 6.00
C LEU A 55 3.60 6.53 5.91
N PRO A 56 3.46 5.62 4.93
CA PRO A 56 4.34 4.47 4.76
C PRO A 56 5.84 4.79 4.83
N GLY A 57 6.27 5.89 4.22
CA GLY A 57 7.67 6.33 4.21
C GLY A 57 8.23 6.71 5.59
N GLU A 58 7.37 6.91 6.59
CA GLU A 58 7.75 7.30 7.95
C GLU A 58 7.92 6.09 8.89
N PHE A 59 7.29 4.95 8.58
CA PHE A 59 7.27 3.79 9.49
C PHE A 59 7.64 2.44 8.88
N LEU A 60 7.55 2.22 7.56
CA LEU A 60 7.78 0.89 6.99
C LEU A 60 9.22 0.39 7.16
N ALA A 61 10.21 1.30 7.11
CA ALA A 61 11.59 0.95 7.42
C ALA A 61 11.72 0.39 8.85
N PHE A 62 11.01 1.00 9.80
CA PHE A 62 10.98 0.53 11.18
C PHE A 62 10.30 -0.84 11.31
N VAL A 63 9.14 -1.05 10.68
CA VAL A 63 8.43 -2.35 10.66
C VAL A 63 9.30 -3.47 10.09
N SER A 64 10.04 -3.19 9.01
CA SER A 64 11.01 -4.11 8.41
C SER A 64 12.18 -4.42 9.35
N GLU A 65 12.74 -3.42 10.03
CA GLU A 65 13.79 -3.63 11.03
C GLU A 65 13.30 -4.50 12.21
N GLN A 66 12.01 -4.44 12.56
CA GLN A 66 11.39 -5.31 13.56
C GLN A 66 11.00 -6.69 13.01
N ARG A 67 11.20 -6.98 11.72
CA ARG A 67 10.80 -8.23 11.04
C ARG A 67 9.29 -8.52 11.15
N ARG A 68 8.48 -7.47 11.03
CA ARG A 68 7.00 -7.54 11.12
C ARG A 68 6.30 -7.19 9.81
N MET A 69 7.03 -7.21 8.68
CA MET A 69 6.44 -6.90 7.37
C MET A 69 5.34 -7.88 6.98
N SER A 70 5.56 -9.19 7.22
CA SER A 70 4.55 -10.23 6.97
C SER A 70 3.24 -9.96 7.71
N ASP A 71 3.33 -9.50 8.95
CA ASP A 71 2.15 -9.25 9.81
C ASP A 71 1.39 -8.01 9.30
N LEU A 72 2.11 -7.00 8.83
CA LEU A 72 1.49 -5.83 8.22
C LEU A 72 0.83 -6.17 6.89
N THR A 73 1.50 -6.99 6.07
CA THR A 73 0.97 -7.51 4.82
C THR A 73 -0.30 -8.32 5.05
N ASP A 74 -0.30 -9.22 6.04
CA ASP A 74 -1.47 -10.04 6.43
C ASP A 74 -2.67 -9.16 6.84
N LEU A 75 -2.43 -8.14 7.67
CA LEU A 75 -3.46 -7.15 8.03
C LEU A 75 -4.06 -6.47 6.80
N VAL A 76 -3.22 -6.03 5.85
CA VAL A 76 -3.69 -5.38 4.62
C VAL A 76 -4.42 -6.36 3.71
N LEU A 77 -3.98 -7.62 3.61
CA LEU A 77 -4.65 -8.66 2.84
C LEU A 77 -6.06 -8.96 3.37
N HIS A 78 -6.21 -9.07 4.69
CA HIS A 78 -7.52 -9.24 5.34
C HIS A 78 -8.45 -8.05 5.06
N GLU A 79 -7.95 -6.82 5.17
CA GLU A 79 -8.73 -5.61 4.85
C GLU A 79 -9.08 -5.51 3.36
N ALA A 80 -8.16 -5.90 2.48
CA ALA A 80 -8.38 -5.93 1.05
C ALA A 80 -9.45 -6.97 0.66
N ALA A 81 -9.39 -8.17 1.23
CA ALA A 81 -10.38 -9.22 1.00
C ALA A 81 -11.76 -8.83 1.54
N ARG A 82 -11.81 -8.18 2.70
CA ARG A 82 -13.04 -7.59 3.27
C ARG A 82 -13.64 -6.54 2.35
N ALA A 83 -12.84 -5.60 1.85
CA ALA A 83 -13.27 -4.56 0.93
C ALA A 83 -13.76 -5.13 -0.41
N ALA A 84 -13.03 -6.11 -0.97
CA ALA A 84 -13.40 -6.82 -2.18
C ALA A 84 -14.76 -7.52 -2.04
N SER A 85 -14.98 -8.21 -0.92
CA SER A 85 -16.25 -8.90 -0.63
C SER A 85 -17.42 -7.90 -0.55
N LEU A 86 -17.22 -6.79 0.17
CA LEU A 86 -18.21 -5.72 0.30
C LEU A 86 -18.59 -5.15 -1.07
N TRP A 87 -17.63 -4.69 -1.87
CA TRP A 87 -17.92 -4.09 -3.17
C TRP A 87 -18.60 -5.08 -4.12
N ARG A 88 -18.22 -6.36 -4.09
CA ARG A 88 -18.91 -7.38 -4.87
C ARG A 88 -20.37 -7.57 -4.44
N SER A 89 -20.68 -7.51 -3.15
CA SER A 89 -22.06 -7.54 -2.66
C SER A 89 -22.88 -6.34 -3.16
N GLU A 90 -22.22 -5.20 -3.38
CA GLU A 90 -22.79 -3.99 -3.99
C GLU A 90 -22.77 -4.01 -5.53
N ARG A 91 -22.42 -5.16 -6.15
CA ARG A 91 -22.27 -5.34 -7.61
C ARG A 91 -21.19 -4.46 -8.24
N ARG A 92 -20.21 -4.02 -7.44
CA ARG A 92 -18.98 -3.38 -7.89
C ARG A 92 -17.90 -4.44 -7.99
N HIS A 93 -17.58 -4.86 -9.21
CA HIS A 93 -16.56 -5.89 -9.47
C HIS A 93 -15.15 -5.28 -9.51
N TRP A 94 -14.80 -4.51 -8.48
CA TRP A 94 -13.48 -3.89 -8.35
C TRP A 94 -12.47 -4.89 -7.81
N SER A 95 -11.32 -5.03 -8.47
CA SER A 95 -10.17 -5.73 -7.89
C SER A 95 -9.51 -4.87 -6.81
N VAL A 96 -8.99 -5.47 -5.75
CA VAL A 96 -8.25 -4.76 -4.70
C VAL A 96 -6.78 -5.17 -4.76
N ALA A 97 -5.90 -4.23 -5.11
CA ALA A 97 -4.48 -4.48 -5.26
C ALA A 97 -3.73 -4.26 -3.94
N VAL A 98 -2.95 -5.26 -3.52
CA VAL A 98 -2.12 -5.23 -2.31
C VAL A 98 -0.65 -5.33 -2.69
N ASN A 99 0.18 -4.47 -2.09
CA ASN A 99 1.62 -4.49 -2.28
C ASN A 99 2.26 -5.63 -1.48
N LEU A 100 3.06 -6.49 -2.12
CA LEU A 100 3.88 -7.49 -1.41
C LEU A 100 5.36 -7.17 -1.50
N SER A 101 6.08 -7.51 -0.43
CA SER A 101 7.53 -7.43 -0.37
C SER A 101 8.20 -8.67 -0.98
N GLY A 102 9.52 -8.59 -1.20
CA GLY A 102 10.30 -9.76 -1.57
C GLY A 102 10.35 -10.84 -0.49
N GLU A 103 10.17 -10.47 0.78
CA GLU A 103 10.11 -11.40 1.92
C GLU A 103 8.79 -12.18 1.94
N ASP A 104 7.69 -11.54 1.57
CA ASP A 104 6.38 -12.18 1.44
C ASP A 104 6.40 -13.25 0.35
N LEU A 105 7.00 -12.95 -0.81
CA LEU A 105 7.16 -13.89 -1.93
C LEU A 105 8.04 -15.10 -1.58
N GLU A 106 8.86 -15.01 -0.53
CA GLU A 106 9.68 -16.13 -0.07
C GLU A 106 8.97 -17.03 0.92
N GLN A 107 7.79 -16.63 1.43
CA GLN A 107 6.99 -17.46 2.33
C GLN A 107 6.35 -18.61 1.56
N PRO A 108 6.68 -19.88 1.90
CA PRO A 108 6.12 -21.04 1.20
C PRO A 108 4.59 -21.13 1.32
N SER A 109 4.02 -20.57 2.38
CA SER A 109 2.59 -20.61 2.67
C SER A 109 1.78 -19.50 2.00
N LEU A 110 2.40 -18.58 1.24
CA LEU A 110 1.69 -17.42 0.68
C LEU A 110 0.49 -17.83 -0.20
N VAL A 111 0.67 -18.81 -1.07
CA VAL A 111 -0.39 -19.27 -1.99
C VAL A 111 -1.55 -19.92 -1.24
N ASP A 112 -1.23 -20.76 -0.26
CA ASP A 112 -2.24 -21.42 0.58
C ASP A 112 -3.00 -20.38 1.41
N HIS A 113 -2.27 -19.42 1.98
CA HIS A 113 -2.85 -18.33 2.77
C HIS A 113 -3.81 -17.45 1.93
N LEU A 114 -3.42 -17.06 0.71
CA LEU A 114 -4.32 -16.33 -0.20
C LEU A 114 -5.56 -17.16 -0.57
N SER A 115 -5.38 -18.47 -0.76
CA SER A 115 -6.50 -19.38 -1.03
C SER A 115 -7.49 -19.44 0.14
N ASP A 116 -6.97 -19.49 1.37
CA ASP A 116 -7.79 -19.45 2.59
C ASP A 116 -8.55 -18.12 2.71
N LEU A 117 -7.92 -16.99 2.37
CA LEU A 117 -8.59 -15.68 2.32
C LEU A 117 -9.74 -15.65 1.31
N PHE A 118 -9.54 -16.20 0.11
CA PHE A 118 -10.59 -16.27 -0.91
C PHE A 118 -11.82 -17.05 -0.43
N ILE A 119 -11.58 -18.16 0.28
CA ILE A 119 -12.64 -18.97 0.88
C ILE A 119 -13.32 -18.21 2.02
N ALA A 120 -12.55 -17.65 2.95
CA ALA A 120 -13.06 -16.98 4.15
C ALA A 120 -13.94 -15.77 3.83
N TYR A 121 -13.58 -14.99 2.81
CA TYR A 121 -14.31 -13.79 2.40
C TYR A 121 -15.28 -14.02 1.23
N ALA A 122 -15.39 -15.25 0.75
CA ALA A 122 -16.24 -15.66 -0.38
C ALA A 122 -16.01 -14.82 -1.66
N ILE A 123 -14.74 -14.59 -2.00
CA ILE A 123 -14.32 -13.83 -3.18
C ILE A 123 -13.57 -14.71 -4.18
N PRO A 124 -13.70 -14.48 -5.50
CA PRO A 124 -12.85 -15.16 -6.48
C PRO A 124 -11.44 -14.57 -6.47
N ALA A 125 -10.46 -15.32 -6.97
CA ALA A 125 -9.05 -14.88 -7.04
C ALA A 125 -8.87 -13.54 -7.78
N GLU A 126 -9.66 -13.27 -8.83
CA GLU A 126 -9.62 -12.01 -9.60
C GLU A 126 -10.02 -10.76 -8.79
N ALA A 127 -10.67 -10.94 -7.64
CA ALA A 127 -11.07 -9.82 -6.78
C ALA A 127 -9.91 -9.25 -5.96
N LEU A 128 -8.79 -9.97 -5.88
CA LEU A 128 -7.55 -9.52 -5.27
C LEU A 128 -6.43 -9.49 -6.32
N ALA A 129 -5.67 -8.41 -6.34
CA ALA A 129 -4.49 -8.26 -7.17
C ALA A 129 -3.26 -8.04 -6.29
N ILE A 130 -2.09 -8.37 -6.82
CA ILE A 130 -0.81 -8.24 -6.13
C ILE A 130 0.08 -7.27 -6.89
N ASP A 131 0.62 -6.28 -6.19
CA ASP A 131 1.57 -5.32 -6.74
C ASP A 131 2.97 -5.62 -6.18
N ILE A 132 3.95 -5.74 -7.07
CA ILE A 132 5.34 -6.03 -6.74
C ILE A 132 6.24 -4.97 -7.33
N SER A 133 7.08 -4.34 -6.51
CA SER A 133 8.09 -3.39 -7.01
C SER A 133 9.24 -4.11 -7.72
N GLU A 134 9.89 -3.45 -8.69
CA GLU A 134 11.11 -4.00 -9.30
C GLU A 134 12.21 -4.30 -8.26
N SER A 135 12.36 -3.43 -7.26
CA SER A 135 13.32 -3.64 -6.16
C SER A 135 13.07 -4.91 -5.36
N ALA A 136 11.82 -5.38 -5.26
CA ALA A 136 11.51 -6.64 -4.61
C ALA A 136 12.02 -7.85 -5.41
N LEU A 137 12.50 -7.67 -6.65
CA LEU A 137 12.91 -8.75 -7.55
C LEU A 137 14.40 -8.69 -7.96
N THR A 138 15.15 -7.66 -7.55
CA THR A 138 16.54 -7.42 -8.00
C THR A 138 17.57 -8.43 -7.52
N HIS A 139 17.33 -9.18 -6.44
CA HIS A 139 18.30 -10.11 -5.87
C HIS A 139 18.39 -11.49 -6.57
N GLU A 140 17.96 -11.59 -7.84
CA GLU A 140 17.95 -12.83 -8.66
C GLU A 140 17.52 -14.09 -7.88
N ASN A 141 16.49 -13.95 -7.05
CA ASN A 141 15.97 -15.07 -6.27
C ASN A 141 14.92 -15.83 -7.09
N GLU A 142 15.32 -16.94 -7.72
CA GLU A 142 14.42 -17.80 -8.48
C GLU A 142 13.22 -18.31 -7.66
N ARG A 143 13.31 -18.35 -6.31
CA ARG A 143 12.14 -18.68 -5.47
C ARG A 143 11.04 -17.64 -5.60
N ARG A 144 11.38 -16.35 -5.69
CA ARG A 144 10.39 -15.27 -5.87
C ARG A 144 9.68 -15.42 -7.21
N PHE A 145 10.42 -15.69 -8.29
CA PHE A 145 9.81 -15.93 -9.60
C PHE A 145 8.95 -17.19 -9.65
N HIS A 146 9.34 -18.25 -8.93
CA HIS A 146 8.50 -19.44 -8.79
C HIS A 146 7.20 -19.16 -8.02
N ALA A 147 7.25 -18.34 -6.97
CA ALA A 147 6.07 -17.89 -6.26
C ALA A 147 5.15 -17.07 -7.18
N LEU A 148 5.70 -16.11 -7.94
CA LEU A 148 4.92 -15.34 -8.92
C LEU A 148 4.24 -16.22 -9.96
N GLU A 149 4.96 -17.20 -10.52
CA GLU A 149 4.38 -18.15 -11.46
C GLU A 149 3.23 -18.96 -10.83
N THR A 150 3.41 -19.43 -9.59
CA THR A 150 2.38 -20.19 -8.87
C THR A 150 1.14 -19.34 -8.63
N LEU A 151 1.31 -18.08 -8.23
CA LEU A 151 0.21 -17.11 -8.06
C LEU A 151 -0.50 -16.84 -9.39
N ARG A 152 0.23 -16.67 -10.49
CA ARG A 152 -0.36 -16.50 -11.84
C ARG A 152 -1.15 -17.73 -12.28
N GLN A 153 -0.65 -18.93 -12.00
CA GLN A 153 -1.35 -20.20 -12.29
C GLN A 153 -2.61 -20.36 -11.44
N ALA A 154 -2.63 -19.82 -10.21
CA ALA A 154 -3.81 -19.73 -9.35
C ALA A 154 -4.83 -18.68 -9.82
N GLY A 155 -4.56 -17.95 -10.91
CA GLY A 155 -5.46 -16.94 -11.48
C GLY A 155 -5.36 -15.56 -10.83
N ILE A 156 -4.36 -15.34 -9.98
CA ILE A 156 -4.16 -14.05 -9.32
C ILE A 156 -3.54 -13.06 -10.31
N HIS A 157 -4.10 -11.84 -10.36
CA HIS A 157 -3.53 -10.75 -11.13
C HIS A 157 -2.31 -10.19 -10.42
N ILE A 158 -1.22 -10.03 -11.14
CA ILE A 158 0.03 -9.50 -10.60
C ILE A 158 0.49 -8.34 -11.45
N ALA A 159 0.68 -7.18 -10.83
CA ALA A 159 1.28 -6.02 -11.46
C ALA A 159 2.74 -5.87 -11.03
N LEU A 160 3.61 -5.60 -12.00
CA LEU A 160 4.96 -5.10 -11.73
C LEU A 160 4.90 -3.58 -11.63
N ASP A 161 5.22 -3.02 -10.46
CA ASP A 161 5.33 -1.58 -10.26
C ASP A 161 6.74 -1.06 -10.56
N THR A 162 6.79 -0.12 -11.49
CA THR A 162 8.02 0.45 -12.03
C THR A 162 8.07 1.95 -11.76
N SER A 163 9.12 2.37 -11.05
CA SER A 163 9.36 3.78 -10.71
C SER A 163 10.07 4.55 -11.83
N GLY A 164 10.25 3.92 -12.99
CA GLY A 164 11.01 4.48 -14.11
C GLY A 164 12.53 4.37 -13.94
N ILE A 165 13.00 3.43 -13.11
CA ILE A 165 14.41 3.02 -12.97
C ILE A 165 14.54 1.60 -13.55
N ASP A 166 15.61 1.33 -14.30
CA ASP A 166 15.80 0.04 -14.99
C ASP A 166 16.41 -1.02 -14.06
N LEU A 167 15.61 -1.52 -13.11
CA LEU A 167 16.08 -2.49 -12.11
C LEU A 167 15.83 -3.95 -12.50
N LEU A 168 14.74 -4.23 -13.22
CA LEU A 168 14.42 -5.56 -13.73
C LEU A 168 14.66 -5.65 -15.24
N PRO A 169 15.49 -6.58 -15.73
CA PRO A 169 15.70 -6.77 -17.17
C PRO A 169 14.39 -7.02 -17.93
N ALA A 170 14.26 -6.43 -19.12
CA ALA A 170 13.02 -6.50 -19.91
C ALA A 170 12.61 -7.93 -20.29
N GLU A 171 13.56 -8.87 -20.38
CA GLU A 171 13.31 -10.28 -20.66
C GLU A 171 12.58 -11.00 -19.52
N ARG A 172 12.68 -10.49 -18.29
CA ARG A 172 11.95 -11.02 -17.12
C ARG A 172 10.53 -10.46 -17.00
N ILE A 173 10.19 -9.41 -17.76
CA ILE A 173 8.83 -8.86 -17.83
C ILE A 173 8.04 -9.73 -18.81
N SER A 174 7.32 -10.73 -18.30
CA SER A 174 6.57 -11.66 -19.15
C SER A 174 5.24 -12.07 -18.53
N ALA A 175 4.32 -12.55 -19.38
CA ALA A 175 3.01 -13.07 -18.98
C ALA A 175 3.06 -14.25 -18.01
N ARG A 176 4.22 -14.91 -17.90
CA ARG A 176 4.48 -15.99 -16.95
C ARG A 176 4.41 -15.50 -15.50
N TYR A 177 4.84 -14.27 -15.24
CA TYR A 177 4.96 -13.71 -13.89
C TYR A 177 4.01 -12.55 -13.63
N PHE A 178 3.64 -11.80 -14.66
CA PHE A 178 2.84 -10.59 -14.53
C PHE A 178 1.63 -10.63 -15.46
N SER A 179 0.56 -9.94 -15.08
CA SER A 179 -0.57 -9.60 -15.95
C SER A 179 -0.60 -8.12 -16.32
N GLU A 180 0.06 -7.28 -15.52
CA GLU A 180 -0.01 -5.83 -15.62
C GLU A 180 1.38 -5.22 -15.39
N LEU A 181 1.66 -4.12 -16.08
CA LEU A 181 2.81 -3.28 -15.84
C LEU A 181 2.33 -1.90 -15.38
N LYS A 182 2.69 -1.51 -14.17
CA LYS A 182 2.43 -0.19 -13.62
C LYS A 182 3.66 0.69 -13.84
N ILE A 183 3.46 1.82 -14.51
CA ILE A 183 4.53 2.76 -14.83
C ILE A 183 4.16 4.09 -14.22
N GLY A 184 5.02 4.62 -13.35
CA GLY A 184 4.77 5.85 -12.61
C GLY A 184 5.95 6.79 -12.50
N GLY A 185 5.71 7.93 -11.87
CA GLY A 185 6.74 8.87 -11.44
C GLY A 185 7.08 9.96 -12.46
N ALA A 186 8.03 10.82 -12.07
CA ALA A 186 8.37 12.04 -12.81
C ALA A 186 8.85 11.77 -14.25
N SER A 187 9.41 10.59 -14.51
CA SER A 187 9.85 10.17 -15.84
C SER A 187 8.68 9.97 -16.80
N LEU A 188 7.53 9.45 -16.34
CA LEU A 188 6.33 9.28 -17.16
C LEU A 188 5.72 10.63 -17.56
N ILE A 189 5.64 11.56 -16.62
CA ILE A 189 5.12 12.91 -16.88
C ILE A 189 6.00 13.62 -17.93
N LYS A 190 7.33 13.52 -17.82
CA LYS A 190 8.26 14.07 -18.82
C LYS A 190 8.09 13.39 -20.19
N PHE A 191 7.92 12.06 -20.21
CA PHE A 191 7.74 11.29 -21.44
C PHE A 191 6.44 11.67 -22.16
N SER A 192 5.31 11.73 -21.45
CA SER A 192 4.00 12.09 -22.04
C SER A 192 3.97 13.48 -22.68
N ARG A 193 4.78 14.42 -22.16
CA ARG A 193 4.88 15.80 -22.67
C ARG A 193 5.87 15.94 -23.83
N SER A 194 6.68 14.92 -24.10
CA SER A 194 7.74 14.95 -25.11
C SER A 194 7.35 14.09 -26.31
N VAL A 195 6.58 14.68 -27.23
CA VAL A 195 6.19 14.06 -28.52
C VAL A 195 7.41 13.62 -29.35
N ALA A 196 8.60 14.16 -29.07
CA ALA A 196 9.83 13.97 -29.84
C ALA A 196 10.64 12.70 -29.51
N GLN A 197 10.25 11.88 -28.52
CA GLN A 197 11.02 10.70 -28.04
C GLN A 197 10.32 9.36 -28.31
N ALA A 198 9.34 9.32 -29.22
CA ALA A 198 8.68 8.07 -29.63
C ALA A 198 9.75 7.06 -30.12
N GLY A 199 10.01 6.04 -29.29
CA GLY A 199 10.93 4.94 -29.60
C GLY A 199 12.31 4.97 -28.92
N LYS A 200 12.64 5.96 -28.08
CA LYS A 200 13.93 5.99 -27.36
C LYS A 200 13.74 6.34 -25.88
N GLY A 201 13.87 5.35 -25.00
CA GLY A 201 13.82 5.54 -23.56
C GLY A 201 13.23 4.35 -22.82
N LEU A 202 13.47 4.28 -21.51
CA LEU A 202 13.04 3.17 -20.67
C LEU A 202 11.53 2.92 -20.78
N ILE A 203 10.70 3.96 -20.72
CA ILE A 203 9.24 3.81 -20.82
C ILE A 203 8.82 3.18 -22.15
N ALA A 204 9.42 3.58 -23.27
CA ALA A 204 9.11 2.97 -24.57
C ALA A 204 9.52 1.49 -24.62
N GLN A 205 10.67 1.13 -24.04
CA GLN A 205 11.11 -0.27 -23.94
C GLN A 205 10.18 -1.10 -23.06
N ARG A 206 9.69 -0.52 -21.96
CA ARG A 206 8.74 -1.15 -21.04
C ARG A 206 7.35 -1.34 -21.67
N LEU A 207 6.87 -0.35 -22.41
CA LEU A 207 5.65 -0.47 -23.22
C LEU A 207 5.78 -1.57 -24.29
N ASP A 208 6.91 -1.63 -25.00
CA ASP A 208 7.18 -2.69 -25.97
C ASP A 208 7.23 -4.08 -25.32
N ALA A 209 7.88 -4.22 -24.17
CA ALA A 209 7.90 -5.47 -23.41
C ALA A 209 6.49 -5.89 -22.99
N ALA A 210 5.69 -4.97 -22.45
CA ALA A 210 4.30 -5.24 -22.09
C ALA A 210 3.48 -5.70 -23.31
N ALA A 211 3.59 -4.98 -24.43
CA ALA A 211 2.87 -5.32 -25.66
C ALA A 211 3.27 -6.70 -26.21
N ARG A 212 4.56 -7.02 -26.26
CA ARG A 212 5.08 -8.33 -26.70
C ARG A 212 4.55 -9.49 -25.87
N HIS A 213 4.29 -9.26 -24.59
CA HIS A 213 3.79 -10.27 -23.66
C HIS A 213 2.29 -10.16 -23.38
N GLY A 214 1.57 -9.24 -24.04
CA GLY A 214 0.13 -9.05 -23.83
C GLY A 214 -0.23 -8.59 -22.42
N LEU A 215 0.66 -7.84 -21.75
CA LEU A 215 0.39 -7.26 -20.44
C LEU A 215 -0.43 -5.98 -20.60
N THR A 216 -1.36 -5.73 -19.67
CA THR A 216 -1.98 -4.40 -19.55
C THR A 216 -0.96 -3.40 -19.01
N VAL A 217 -1.17 -2.12 -19.31
CA VAL A 217 -0.29 -1.06 -18.81
C VAL A 217 -1.12 0.01 -18.11
N THR A 218 -0.69 0.35 -16.90
CA THR A 218 -1.33 1.35 -16.05
C THR A 218 -0.37 2.50 -15.79
N ALA A 219 -0.83 3.72 -16.07
CA ALA A 219 -0.12 4.94 -15.70
C ALA A 219 -0.46 5.31 -14.25
N THR A 220 0.54 5.36 -13.37
CA THR A 220 0.35 5.73 -11.96
C THR A 220 0.88 7.12 -11.67
N ARG A 221 0.40 7.72 -10.57
CA ARG A 221 0.77 9.06 -10.11
C ARG A 221 0.49 10.16 -11.14
N VAL A 222 -0.67 10.07 -11.80
CA VAL A 222 -1.17 11.13 -12.68
C VAL A 222 -1.83 12.24 -11.87
N GLU A 223 -1.32 13.46 -12.03
CA GLU A 223 -1.70 14.63 -11.21
C GLU A 223 -2.39 15.74 -12.02
N ASP A 224 -2.48 15.58 -13.35
CA ASP A 224 -3.10 16.58 -14.23
C ASP A 224 -3.90 15.95 -15.39
N ILE A 225 -4.95 16.64 -15.82
CA ILE A 225 -5.83 16.14 -16.88
C ILE A 225 -5.17 16.11 -18.26
N HIS A 226 -4.20 16.99 -18.49
CA HIS A 226 -3.57 17.15 -19.79
C HIS A 226 -2.68 15.96 -20.16
N THR A 227 -2.26 15.17 -19.17
CA THR A 227 -1.52 13.92 -19.38
C THR A 227 -2.41 12.72 -19.76
N VAL A 228 -3.71 12.75 -19.45
CA VAL A 228 -4.60 11.59 -19.56
C VAL A 228 -4.77 11.11 -21.01
N LYS A 229 -5.15 12.02 -21.92
CA LYS A 229 -5.33 11.68 -23.34
C LYS A 229 -4.03 11.23 -24.02
N PRO A 230 -2.89 11.92 -23.85
CA PRO A 230 -1.60 11.42 -24.34
C PRO A 230 -1.26 10.00 -23.85
N LEU A 231 -1.57 9.66 -22.59
CA LEU A 231 -1.35 8.31 -22.07
C LEU A 231 -2.21 7.27 -22.81
N ALA A 232 -3.48 7.57 -23.04
CA ALA A 232 -4.36 6.69 -23.82
C ALA A 232 -3.84 6.51 -25.26
N ASP A 233 -3.43 7.59 -25.93
CA ASP A 233 -2.88 7.56 -27.29
C ASP A 233 -1.57 6.76 -27.39
N MET A 234 -0.80 6.69 -26.30
CA MET A 234 0.43 5.89 -26.19
C MET A 234 0.17 4.40 -25.88
N GLY A 235 -1.07 3.98 -25.73
CA GLY A 235 -1.45 2.59 -25.49
C GLY A 235 -1.56 2.19 -24.03
N PHE A 236 -1.60 3.14 -23.09
CA PHE A 236 -1.97 2.82 -21.70
C PHE A 236 -3.43 2.40 -21.63
N SER A 237 -3.70 1.29 -20.95
CA SER A 237 -5.05 0.75 -20.77
C SER A 237 -5.76 1.31 -19.53
N ALA A 238 -5.00 1.79 -18.55
CA ALA A 238 -5.55 2.29 -17.29
C ALA A 238 -4.70 3.42 -16.68
N VAL A 239 -5.29 4.13 -15.73
CA VAL A 239 -4.70 5.29 -15.07
C VAL A 239 -5.08 5.36 -13.59
N GLN A 240 -4.18 5.89 -12.77
CA GLN A 240 -4.37 6.15 -11.35
C GLN A 240 -3.58 7.39 -10.92
N GLY A 241 -4.12 8.17 -9.97
CA GLY A 241 -3.41 9.29 -9.37
C GLY A 241 -4.30 10.29 -8.65
N SER A 242 -3.67 11.24 -7.96
CA SER A 242 -4.34 12.25 -7.13
C SER A 242 -5.25 13.19 -7.92
N PHE A 243 -5.03 13.33 -9.23
CA PHE A 243 -5.95 14.06 -10.11
C PHE A 243 -7.37 13.48 -10.07
N PHE A 244 -7.50 12.16 -10.02
CA PHE A 244 -8.79 11.48 -10.05
C PHE A 244 -9.38 11.38 -8.65
N ARG A 245 -8.59 10.82 -7.72
CA ARG A 245 -8.97 10.59 -6.33
C ARG A 245 -7.72 10.36 -5.49
N HIS A 246 -7.63 11.01 -4.34
CA HIS A 246 -6.65 10.63 -3.31
C HIS A 246 -7.08 9.30 -2.67
N PRO A 247 -6.16 8.51 -2.07
CA PRO A 247 -6.55 7.34 -1.29
C PRO A 247 -7.58 7.72 -0.23
N ASP A 248 -8.62 6.90 -0.09
CA ASP A 248 -9.74 7.18 0.80
C ASP A 248 -10.29 5.91 1.45
N THR A 249 -11.10 6.07 2.49
CA THR A 249 -11.80 4.98 3.16
C THR A 249 -12.86 4.34 2.26
N ILE A 250 -13.30 3.14 2.64
CA ILE A 250 -14.46 2.49 2.02
C ILE A 250 -15.68 3.42 2.03
N GLU A 251 -15.92 4.13 3.14
CA GLU A 251 -17.05 5.06 3.28
C GLU A 251 -16.95 6.20 2.27
N GLY A 252 -15.76 6.82 2.16
CA GLY A 252 -15.50 7.89 1.21
C GLY A 252 -15.71 7.46 -0.25
N LEU A 253 -15.49 6.18 -0.57
CA LEU A 253 -15.70 5.61 -1.89
C LEU A 253 -17.13 5.10 -2.16
N LYS A 254 -18.05 5.15 -1.19
CA LYS A 254 -19.46 4.75 -1.44
C LYS A 254 -20.11 5.60 -2.52
N SER A 255 -19.83 6.90 -2.57
CA SER A 255 -20.38 7.82 -3.57
C SER A 255 -19.49 7.98 -4.82
N TRP A 256 -18.38 7.23 -4.91
CA TRP A 256 -17.45 7.32 -6.03
C TRP A 256 -18.08 6.90 -7.36
N SER A 257 -17.86 7.71 -8.39
CA SER A 257 -18.17 7.39 -9.80
C SER A 257 -17.11 8.00 -10.73
N SER A 258 -16.78 7.25 -11.79
CA SER A 258 -15.85 7.65 -12.84
C SER A 258 -16.54 7.99 -14.17
N ASP A 259 -17.87 8.13 -14.20
CA ASP A 259 -18.67 8.36 -15.43
C ASP A 259 -18.27 9.63 -16.19
N TRP A 260 -17.63 10.57 -15.50
CA TRP A 260 -17.14 11.83 -16.06
C TRP A 260 -15.90 11.65 -16.95
N LEU A 261 -15.20 10.51 -16.89
CA LEU A 261 -13.93 10.31 -17.60
C LEU A 261 -14.11 10.14 -19.11
N ILE A 262 -15.17 9.45 -19.55
CA ILE A 262 -15.43 9.25 -21.00
C ILE A 262 -15.56 10.57 -21.75
N PRO A 263 -16.40 11.53 -21.32
CA PRO A 263 -16.47 12.84 -21.98
C PRO A 263 -15.11 13.52 -22.14
N VAL A 264 -14.20 13.33 -21.18
CA VAL A 264 -12.84 13.90 -21.25
C VAL A 264 -11.97 13.18 -22.28
N LEU A 265 -12.12 11.87 -22.44
CA LEU A 265 -11.39 11.07 -23.42
C LEU A 265 -11.91 11.28 -24.86
N THR A 266 -13.20 11.56 -25.02
CA THR A 266 -13.85 11.74 -26.33
C THR A 266 -13.89 13.19 -26.82
N ASP A 267 -13.29 14.13 -26.09
CA ASP A 267 -13.41 15.59 -26.30
C ASP A 267 -14.86 16.09 -26.33
N GLU A 268 -15.80 15.32 -25.76
CA GLU A 268 -17.19 15.74 -25.59
C GLU A 268 -17.28 16.68 -24.37
N ARG A 269 -17.71 17.92 -24.59
CA ARG A 269 -17.86 18.90 -23.50
C ARG A 269 -18.80 18.35 -22.42
N PRO A 270 -18.36 18.17 -21.16
CA PRO A 270 -19.27 17.82 -20.08
C PRO A 270 -20.31 18.94 -19.93
N ALA A 271 -21.55 18.57 -19.57
CA ALA A 271 -22.61 19.54 -19.35
C ALA A 271 -22.17 20.55 -18.27
N ARG A 272 -22.25 21.85 -18.60
CA ARG A 272 -21.70 22.98 -17.84
C ARG A 272 -22.12 23.05 -16.35
N THR A 273 -23.15 22.32 -15.96
CA THR A 273 -23.72 22.34 -14.62
C THR A 273 -22.91 21.50 -13.61
N ASP A 274 -22.15 20.50 -14.06
CA ASP A 274 -21.48 19.54 -13.16
C ASP A 274 -20.01 19.86 -12.86
N THR A 275 -19.35 20.65 -13.72
CA THR A 275 -17.88 20.85 -13.66
C THR A 275 -17.44 21.81 -12.56
N ILE A 276 -18.26 22.81 -12.20
CA ILE A 276 -17.91 23.82 -11.19
C ILE A 276 -18.33 23.36 -9.78
N ALA A 277 -19.39 22.56 -9.67
CA ALA A 277 -19.83 21.99 -8.38
C ALA A 277 -18.84 20.94 -7.85
N ARG A 278 -18.23 20.12 -8.72
CA ARG A 278 -17.24 19.09 -8.31
C ARG A 278 -15.84 19.65 -8.06
N ALA A 279 -15.40 20.67 -8.80
CA ALA A 279 -14.11 21.33 -8.54
C ALA A 279 -14.06 22.07 -7.19
N ARG A 280 -15.22 22.37 -6.58
CA ARG A 280 -15.34 22.92 -5.22
C ARG A 280 -15.49 21.89 -4.12
N ALA A 281 -15.75 20.62 -4.43
CA ALA A 281 -15.66 19.52 -3.48
C ALA A 281 -14.20 19.04 -3.29
N THR A 282 -13.26 19.62 -4.04
CA THR A 282 -11.81 19.37 -4.01
C THR A 282 -11.08 20.27 -3.01
N LEU A 283 -11.59 20.35 -1.79
CA LEU A 283 -10.78 20.55 -0.60
C LEU A 283 -11.25 19.45 0.33
N ALA A 284 -10.38 18.47 0.58
CA ALA A 284 -10.55 17.66 1.78
C ALA A 284 -10.73 18.66 2.92
N ASP A 285 -11.86 18.60 3.60
CA ASP A 285 -11.97 19.19 4.91
C ASP A 285 -10.86 18.52 5.74
N PRO A 286 -9.88 19.26 6.29
CA PRO A 286 -8.94 18.66 7.23
C PRO A 286 -9.67 17.99 8.41
N ASP A 287 -10.94 18.34 8.65
CA ASP A 287 -11.79 17.73 9.67
C ASP A 287 -12.49 16.43 9.20
N LEU A 288 -12.45 16.05 7.90
CA LEU A 288 -12.91 14.72 7.44
C LEU A 288 -11.92 13.58 7.78
N LEU A 289 -10.79 13.91 8.42
CA LEU A 289 -9.93 12.96 9.14
C LEU A 289 -10.30 12.83 10.63
N LEU A 290 -11.36 13.50 11.09
CA LEU A 290 -11.92 13.35 12.43
C LEU A 290 -13.31 12.73 12.30
N PHE A 291 -13.56 11.68 13.08
CA PHE A 291 -14.93 11.20 13.29
C PHE A 291 -15.76 12.29 14.00
N PRO A 292 -17.10 12.29 13.85
CA PRO A 292 -17.95 13.03 14.77
C PRO A 292 -17.67 12.54 16.20
N GLU A 293 -17.49 13.47 17.14
CA GLU A 293 -17.55 13.18 18.56
C GLU A 293 -18.97 12.66 18.89
N GLU A 294 -19.21 11.36 18.74
CA GLU A 294 -20.32 10.72 19.43
C GLU A 294 -19.86 10.41 20.86
N GLU A 295 -20.43 11.19 21.78
CA GLU A 295 -20.55 11.00 23.22
C GLU A 295 -19.83 9.76 23.78
N LEU A 296 -18.60 9.97 24.24
CA LEU A 296 -18.13 9.31 25.46
C LEU A 296 -19.17 9.60 26.55
N ALA A 297 -20.09 8.66 26.75
CA ALA A 297 -20.97 8.66 27.89
C ALA A 297 -20.10 8.76 29.14
N ASP A 298 -20.21 9.91 29.81
CA ASP A 298 -19.55 10.24 31.06
C ASP A 298 -19.80 9.07 32.06
N PRO A 299 -18.77 8.35 32.53
CA PRO A 299 -18.97 7.33 33.54
C PRO A 299 -19.36 8.05 34.83
N GLN A 300 -20.67 8.06 35.10
CA GLN A 300 -21.23 8.51 36.37
C GLN A 300 -20.43 7.91 37.53
N PRO A 301 -19.97 8.74 38.49
CA PRO A 301 -19.21 8.23 39.62
C PRO A 301 -20.10 7.30 40.45
N ALA A 302 -19.72 6.02 40.50
CA ALA A 302 -20.32 5.06 41.39
C ALA A 302 -20.17 5.56 42.83
N LYS A 303 -21.31 5.77 43.50
CA LYS A 303 -21.40 6.01 44.93
C LYS A 303 -20.75 4.84 45.67
N THR A 304 -19.60 5.08 46.29
CA THR A 304 -19.05 4.23 47.33
C THR A 304 -19.82 4.48 48.63
N ALA A 305 -20.43 3.43 49.16
CA ALA A 305 -20.86 3.36 50.55
C ALA A 305 -20.25 2.09 51.17
N ALA A 306 -19.53 2.30 52.28
CA ALA A 306 -19.33 1.43 53.45
C ALA A 306 -18.87 -0.03 53.21
N GLU A 307 -17.63 -0.36 53.59
CA GLU A 307 -17.25 -0.99 54.87
C GLU A 307 -17.56 -2.49 54.92
N GLU A 308 -16.49 -3.32 54.94
CA GLU A 308 -16.19 -4.31 55.99
C GLU A 308 -15.01 -5.23 55.57
N THR A 309 -13.89 -5.11 56.27
CA THR A 309 -12.91 -6.18 56.55
C THR A 309 -13.40 -7.01 57.76
N PRO A 310 -12.89 -8.23 58.10
CA PRO A 310 -11.48 -8.70 58.09
C PRO A 310 -11.33 -10.16 57.58
N SER A 311 -10.21 -10.90 57.56
CA SER A 311 -9.12 -11.21 58.50
C SER A 311 -8.17 -12.22 57.78
N GLU A 312 -6.87 -11.94 57.64
CA GLU A 312 -5.66 -12.53 58.32
C GLU A 312 -5.23 -13.97 58.00
N ALA A 313 -3.92 -14.09 57.67
CA ALA A 313 -2.88 -15.07 58.11
C ALA A 313 -1.88 -15.36 56.97
N GLU A 314 -0.67 -14.75 56.94
CA GLU A 314 0.62 -15.28 57.48
C GLU A 314 0.95 -16.69 56.92
N ASP A 315 2.12 -16.98 56.30
CA ASP A 315 3.43 -16.84 56.94
C ASP A 315 4.65 -16.98 55.97
N ALA A 316 5.73 -16.26 56.33
CA ALA A 316 7.17 -16.54 56.22
C ALA A 316 7.98 -16.78 54.91
N THR A 317 8.97 -15.89 54.71
CA THR A 317 10.31 -15.97 54.04
C THR A 317 11.37 -16.51 55.05
N PRO A 318 12.74 -16.54 54.89
CA PRO A 318 13.62 -15.93 53.87
C PRO A 318 14.91 -16.68 53.45
N ALA A 319 15.70 -15.99 52.60
CA ALA A 319 17.18 -15.82 52.61
C ALA A 319 17.95 -16.33 51.36
N ILE A 320 19.06 -15.77 50.85
CA ILE A 320 19.90 -14.55 51.02
C ILE A 320 20.86 -14.53 49.77
N SER A 321 21.21 -13.35 49.25
CA SER A 321 22.23 -13.02 48.19
C SER A 321 23.70 -13.20 48.69
N PRO A 322 24.84 -12.74 48.08
CA PRO A 322 25.04 -11.85 46.90
C PRO A 322 26.33 -12.07 46.02
N ALA A 323 26.52 -11.18 45.02
CA ALA A 323 27.76 -10.41 44.70
C ALA A 323 28.23 -10.36 43.22
N LEU A 324 28.80 -9.21 42.85
CA LEU A 324 29.06 -8.62 41.52
C LEU A 324 30.60 -8.57 41.19
N PRO A 325 31.13 -7.87 40.15
CA PRO A 325 32.06 -8.33 39.07
C PRO A 325 33.47 -7.67 39.19
N PRO A 326 34.27 -7.22 38.17
CA PRO A 326 34.33 -7.40 36.69
C PRO A 326 35.77 -7.66 36.11
N ASN A 327 35.92 -7.96 34.79
CA ASN A 327 36.98 -7.39 33.91
C ASN A 327 37.00 -7.87 32.44
N ARG A 328 37.33 -6.93 31.52
CA ARG A 328 37.91 -7.09 30.16
C ARG A 328 39.39 -6.61 30.24
N PRO A 329 40.36 -6.90 29.32
CA PRO A 329 40.30 -6.55 27.88
C PRO A 329 41.18 -7.36 26.87
N LYS A 330 40.94 -7.21 25.54
CA LYS A 330 41.87 -6.64 24.50
C LYS A 330 41.61 -7.12 23.04
N ARG A 331 41.46 -6.11 22.18
CA ARG A 331 41.99 -5.85 20.81
C ARG A 331 41.78 -6.84 19.65
N GLY A 332 41.12 -6.31 18.61
CA GLY A 332 41.37 -6.58 17.19
C GLY A 332 40.81 -5.43 16.32
N ARG A 333 41.68 -4.75 15.56
CA ARG A 333 41.36 -3.89 14.39
C ARG A 333 41.62 -4.77 13.15
N PRO A 334 40.95 -4.59 11.99
CA PRO A 334 41.17 -3.38 11.18
C PRO A 334 40.02 -2.90 10.25
N CYS A 335 40.31 -1.76 9.63
CA CYS A 335 39.86 -1.25 8.33
C CYS A 335 38.39 -0.85 8.12
N ALA A 336 38.20 0.47 8.18
CA ALA A 336 37.09 1.17 7.56
C ALA A 336 37.26 1.18 6.03
N THR A 337 36.25 0.70 5.32
CA THR A 337 35.89 1.18 3.98
C THR A 337 34.52 1.83 4.11
N ARG A 338 34.44 3.11 3.76
CA ARG A 338 33.19 3.87 3.72
C ARG A 338 32.32 3.27 2.61
N GLN A 339 31.31 2.52 3.00
CA GLN A 339 30.20 2.17 2.13
C GLN A 339 29.13 3.23 2.38
N THR A 340 28.88 4.05 1.37
CA THR A 340 27.80 5.04 1.35
C THR A 340 26.48 4.28 1.40
N ASP A 341 25.72 4.55 2.46
CA ASP A 341 24.44 3.92 2.76
C ASP A 341 23.36 4.55 1.85
N ASP A 342 23.01 3.85 0.76
CA ASP A 342 21.92 4.20 -0.17
C ASP A 342 20.55 3.84 0.43
N ARG A 343 20.25 4.38 1.62
CA ARG A 343 18.95 4.25 2.30
C ARG A 343 18.07 5.48 2.08
N LYS A 344 17.78 5.85 0.82
CA LYS A 344 16.70 6.78 0.50
C LYS A 344 16.03 6.40 -0.80
N GLN A 345 14.70 6.28 -0.73
CA GLN A 345 13.73 6.07 -1.81
C GLN A 345 13.43 4.61 -2.18
N ILE A 346 12.54 4.01 -1.38
CA ILE A 346 11.54 3.08 -1.93
C ILE A 346 10.19 3.59 -1.42
N PHE A 347 9.43 4.23 -2.31
CA PHE A 347 8.05 4.59 -2.06
C PHE A 347 7.24 3.31 -2.03
N PHE A 348 6.76 2.92 -0.85
CA PHE A 348 5.49 2.22 -0.80
C PHE A 348 4.41 3.26 -1.03
N SER A 349 3.58 2.98 -2.03
CA SER A 349 2.34 3.70 -2.34
C SER A 349 1.63 4.15 -1.07
#